data_AF-A0A1F8FPZ4-F1
#
_entry.id   AF-A0A1F8FPZ4-F1
#
_cell.length_a   1.000
_cell.length_b   1.000
_cell.length_c   1.000
_cell.angle_alpha   90.00
_cell.angle_beta   90.00
_cell.angle_gamma   90.00
#
_symmetry.space_group_name_H-M   'P 1'
#
loop_
_entity.id
_entity.type
_entity.pdbx_description
1 polymer ?
#
loop_
_entity_poly.entity_id
_entity_poly.type
_entity_poly.pdbx_seq_one_letter_code
_entity_poly.pdbx_strand_id
1 'polypeptide(L)'
;MLDVYGLGPKVLDINALKVEKSAIHNEYRLRGTDVAENHVYDLVHWHLYRTNPTRYRIDCGRKALRKITLEQVRQFVRHRYTTESMFVILIGPKNNEAVEKVREYFGDLPKRSPVPLDYDHSDDFPVLDGIRSFELVRPGIRQSHVAIAFPTVGYTSKDPEKKLHAIALDVLTAIWESRIELRLREENTRFNAGIYHPDSWTSRTFTHGMAMAQFSTVGDDKYVERAVEMAVEECEKLKTDESAIFSEDCEDKKAYLNDSFEQMLLWYPRVLCEAITEATCNGDPKLKGFVDYQKRLNKVTPKILREVAEQYFTTPDRFVKVVIKPLVVPQRIIDIASDEIKPYLLAVNHDPDFSE
;
A
#
# COMPACT_ATOMS: atom_id res chain seq x y z
N MET A 1 -0.69 -35.80 -4.43
CA MET A 1 0.02 -34.55 -4.03
C MET A 1 -0.95 -33.54 -3.47
N LEU A 2 -1.91 -33.04 -4.26
CA LEU A 2 -2.90 -32.10 -3.73
C LEU A 2 -3.70 -32.66 -2.54
N ASP A 3 -4.02 -33.96 -2.56
CA ASP A 3 -4.65 -34.66 -1.42
C ASP A 3 -3.80 -34.63 -0.14
N VAL A 4 -2.47 -34.66 -0.27
CA VAL A 4 -1.54 -34.62 0.87
C VAL A 4 -1.55 -33.23 1.53
N TYR A 5 -1.87 -32.19 0.77
CA TYR A 5 -2.09 -30.84 1.29
C TYR A 5 -3.56 -30.58 1.69
N GLY A 6 -4.42 -31.60 1.68
CA GLY A 6 -5.87 -31.41 1.90
C GLY A 6 -6.60 -30.67 0.76
N LEU A 7 -5.92 -30.40 -0.35
CA LEU A 7 -6.43 -29.66 -1.52
C LEU A 7 -6.84 -30.60 -2.66
N GLY A 8 -7.27 -31.81 -2.31
CA GLY A 8 -7.62 -32.87 -3.24
C GLY A 8 -8.75 -32.53 -4.22
N PRO A 9 -9.16 -33.46 -5.10
CA PRO A 9 -10.23 -33.25 -6.09
C PRO A 9 -11.58 -32.86 -5.51
N LYS A 10 -11.81 -33.04 -4.20
CA LYS A 10 -13.03 -32.59 -3.51
C LYS A 10 -13.01 -31.11 -3.12
N VAL A 11 -11.83 -30.47 -3.18
CA VAL A 11 -11.61 -29.07 -2.80
C VAL A 11 -11.21 -28.25 -4.05
N LEU A 12 -10.27 -28.75 -4.85
CA LEU A 12 -9.84 -28.12 -6.10
C LEU A 12 -10.48 -28.79 -7.33
N ASP A 13 -11.73 -28.43 -7.60
CA ASP A 13 -12.48 -28.85 -8.77
C ASP A 13 -13.04 -27.69 -9.61
N ILE A 14 -13.70 -28.03 -10.72
CA ILE A 14 -14.21 -27.05 -11.68
C ILE A 14 -15.41 -26.27 -11.16
N ASN A 15 -16.21 -26.85 -10.27
CA ASN A 15 -17.36 -26.18 -9.67
C ASN A 15 -16.88 -25.18 -8.62
N ALA A 16 -15.94 -25.58 -7.75
CA ALA A 16 -15.28 -24.68 -6.81
C ALA A 16 -14.65 -23.48 -7.53
N LEU A 17 -13.91 -23.72 -8.62
CA LEU A 17 -13.33 -22.63 -9.43
C LEU A 17 -14.39 -21.67 -10.00
N LYS A 18 -15.54 -22.18 -10.46
CA LYS A 18 -16.62 -21.34 -11.01
C LYS A 18 -17.27 -20.47 -9.95
N VAL A 19 -17.51 -21.03 -8.77
CA VAL A 19 -18.05 -20.30 -7.62
C VAL A 19 -17.07 -19.22 -7.20
N GLU A 20 -15.81 -19.58 -7.02
CA GLU A 20 -14.78 -18.66 -6.52
C GLU A 20 -14.49 -17.52 -7.49
N LYS A 21 -14.44 -17.79 -8.81
CA LYS A 21 -14.32 -16.73 -9.81
C LYS A 21 -15.46 -15.70 -9.74
N SER A 22 -16.67 -16.16 -9.45
CA SER A 22 -17.83 -15.27 -9.31
C SER A 22 -17.72 -14.44 -8.02
N ALA A 23 -17.24 -15.04 -6.94
CA ALA A 23 -16.99 -14.35 -5.68
C ALA A 23 -15.90 -13.27 -5.85
N ILE A 24 -14.74 -13.63 -6.39
CA ILE A 24 -13.63 -12.69 -6.67
C ILE A 24 -14.08 -11.56 -7.61
N HIS A 25 -14.96 -11.84 -8.58
CA HIS A 25 -15.50 -10.78 -9.44
C HIS A 25 -16.32 -9.73 -8.66
N ASN A 26 -17.05 -10.14 -7.64
CA ASN A 26 -17.78 -9.21 -6.77
C ASN A 26 -16.82 -8.51 -5.80
N GLU A 27 -15.82 -9.21 -5.28
CA GLU A 27 -14.77 -8.62 -4.44
C GLU A 27 -13.99 -7.52 -5.17
N TYR A 28 -13.67 -7.74 -6.45
CA TYR A 28 -13.03 -6.74 -7.33
C TYR A 28 -13.76 -5.39 -7.31
N ARG A 29 -15.08 -5.40 -7.13
CA ARG A 29 -15.89 -4.20 -6.93
C ARG A 29 -15.83 -3.76 -5.48
N LEU A 30 -16.32 -4.60 -4.57
CA LEU A 30 -16.52 -4.31 -3.16
C LEU A 30 -15.27 -3.79 -2.43
N ARG A 31 -14.12 -4.39 -2.70
CA ARG A 31 -12.83 -4.06 -2.07
C ARG A 31 -11.89 -3.32 -3.01
N GLY A 32 -12.15 -3.37 -4.31
CA GLY A 32 -11.27 -2.84 -5.34
C GLY A 32 -11.78 -1.52 -5.89
N THR A 33 -12.35 -1.58 -7.09
CA THR A 33 -12.62 -0.39 -7.89
C THR A 33 -13.75 0.48 -7.37
N ASP A 34 -14.62 -0.06 -6.50
CA ASP A 34 -15.72 0.73 -5.93
C ASP A 34 -15.29 1.47 -4.64
N VAL A 35 -14.12 1.16 -4.07
CA VAL A 35 -13.48 1.93 -2.99
C VAL A 35 -12.39 2.80 -3.62
N ALA A 36 -12.58 4.12 -3.63
CA ALA A 36 -11.71 5.01 -4.38
C ALA A 36 -10.28 5.02 -3.84
N GLU A 37 -10.14 4.94 -2.52
CA GLU A 37 -8.87 4.86 -1.81
C GLU A 37 -8.04 3.65 -2.25
N ASN A 38 -8.65 2.46 -2.30
CA ASN A 38 -7.96 1.25 -2.75
C ASN A 38 -7.60 1.32 -4.23
N HIS A 39 -8.45 1.93 -5.05
CA HIS A 39 -8.17 2.08 -6.47
C HIS A 39 -7.01 3.08 -6.73
N VAL A 40 -6.88 4.12 -5.91
CA VAL A 40 -5.72 5.03 -5.95
C VAL A 40 -4.43 4.26 -5.71
N TYR A 41 -4.38 3.40 -4.69
CA TYR A 41 -3.20 2.57 -4.39
C TYR A 41 -2.77 1.70 -5.57
N ASP A 42 -3.71 1.06 -6.26
CA ASP A 42 -3.40 0.22 -7.42
C ASP A 42 -2.89 1.04 -8.61
N LEU A 43 -3.47 2.22 -8.83
CA LEU A 43 -3.03 3.13 -9.88
C LEU A 43 -1.61 3.64 -9.59
N VAL A 44 -1.29 3.94 -8.32
CA VAL A 44 0.07 4.30 -7.92
C VAL A 44 1.05 3.19 -8.28
N HIS A 45 0.77 1.94 -7.88
CA HIS A 45 1.62 0.79 -8.23
C HIS A 45 1.77 0.62 -9.74
N TRP A 46 0.67 0.74 -10.49
CA TRP A 46 0.66 0.61 -11.94
C TRP A 46 1.54 1.63 -12.65
N HIS A 47 1.63 2.86 -12.12
CA HIS A 47 2.37 3.99 -12.70
C HIS A 47 3.78 4.17 -12.12
N LEU A 48 4.03 3.70 -10.90
CA LEU A 48 5.35 3.72 -10.26
C LEU A 48 6.28 2.70 -10.94
N TYR A 49 5.79 1.49 -11.14
CA TYR A 49 6.57 0.38 -11.68
C TYR A 49 6.21 0.06 -13.15
N ARG A 50 7.22 -0.24 -13.97
CA ARG A 50 7.09 -0.58 -15.40
C ARG A 50 7.01 -2.09 -15.62
N THR A 51 7.92 -2.83 -15.01
CA THR A 51 8.09 -4.28 -15.19
C THR A 51 7.95 -5.06 -13.89
N ASN A 52 8.04 -4.39 -12.74
CA ASN A 52 7.87 -5.01 -11.43
C ASN A 52 6.48 -5.70 -11.33
N PRO A 53 6.40 -6.97 -10.89
CA PRO A 53 5.13 -7.66 -10.69
C PRO A 53 4.16 -6.95 -9.73
N THR A 54 4.67 -6.11 -8.82
CA THR A 54 3.87 -5.38 -7.82
C THR A 54 2.95 -4.33 -8.44
N ARG A 55 3.19 -3.97 -9.71
CA ARG A 55 2.30 -3.08 -10.48
C ARG A 55 0.92 -3.67 -10.75
N TYR A 56 0.79 -4.98 -10.63
CA TYR A 56 -0.48 -5.68 -10.86
C TYR A 56 -1.27 -5.80 -9.57
N ARG A 57 -2.57 -5.56 -9.67
CA ARG A 57 -3.52 -5.87 -8.60
C ARG A 57 -3.46 -7.33 -8.18
N ILE A 58 -3.55 -7.56 -6.87
CA ILE A 58 -3.51 -8.89 -6.25
C ILE A 58 -4.65 -9.79 -6.76
N ASP A 59 -5.86 -9.25 -6.91
CA ASP A 59 -7.06 -9.96 -7.36
C ASP A 59 -7.17 -10.11 -8.89
N CYS A 60 -6.15 -9.63 -9.62
CA CYS A 60 -6.04 -9.58 -11.08
C CYS A 60 -7.17 -8.82 -11.81
N GLY A 61 -6.98 -8.59 -13.10
CA GLY A 61 -8.02 -7.97 -13.94
C GLY A 61 -9.13 -8.94 -14.34
N ARG A 62 -10.36 -8.44 -14.50
CA ARG A 62 -11.54 -9.24 -14.94
C ARG A 62 -11.28 -10.13 -16.18
N LYS A 63 -10.50 -9.64 -17.14
CA LYS A 63 -10.12 -10.42 -18.35
C LYS A 63 -9.20 -11.60 -18.00
N ALA A 64 -8.25 -11.42 -17.07
CA ALA A 64 -7.37 -12.49 -16.61
C ALA A 64 -8.15 -13.51 -15.77
N LEU A 65 -8.98 -13.04 -14.82
CA LEU A 65 -9.81 -13.89 -13.96
C LEU A 65 -10.68 -14.87 -14.77
N ARG A 66 -11.30 -14.39 -15.86
CA ARG A 66 -12.10 -15.26 -16.75
C ARG A 66 -11.25 -16.37 -17.39
N LYS A 67 -10.00 -16.09 -17.75
CA LYS A 67 -9.09 -17.02 -18.44
C LYS A 67 -8.44 -18.05 -17.53
N ILE A 68 -8.43 -17.85 -16.20
CA ILE A 68 -7.81 -18.80 -15.25
C ILE A 68 -8.44 -20.19 -15.41
N THR A 69 -7.63 -21.23 -15.58
CA THR A 69 -8.11 -22.61 -15.71
C THR A 69 -7.84 -23.41 -14.43
N LEU A 70 -8.58 -24.49 -14.24
CA LEU A 70 -8.36 -25.40 -13.10
C LEU A 70 -6.94 -25.97 -13.10
N GLU A 71 -6.39 -26.28 -14.28
CA GLU A 71 -5.02 -26.80 -14.36
C GLU A 71 -3.99 -25.74 -13.95
N GLN A 72 -4.17 -24.48 -14.32
CA GLN A 72 -3.29 -23.38 -13.85
C GLN A 72 -3.33 -23.22 -12.34
N VAL A 73 -4.51 -23.31 -11.71
CA VAL A 73 -4.64 -23.25 -10.24
C VAL A 73 -3.93 -24.44 -9.59
N ARG A 74 -4.15 -25.65 -10.08
CA ARG A 74 -3.48 -26.85 -9.58
C ARG A 74 -1.97 -26.77 -9.76
N GLN A 75 -1.51 -26.27 -10.90
CA GLN A 75 -0.09 -26.06 -11.18
C GLN A 75 0.51 -25.03 -10.24
N PHE A 76 -0.17 -23.93 -9.98
CA PHE A 76 0.25 -22.91 -9.02
C PHE A 76 0.45 -23.51 -7.62
N VAL A 77 -0.55 -24.23 -7.10
CA VAL A 77 -0.43 -24.90 -5.80
C VAL A 77 0.76 -25.86 -5.79
N ARG A 78 0.89 -26.72 -6.79
CA ARG A 78 2.02 -27.68 -6.88
C ARG A 78 3.39 -26.98 -6.92
N HIS A 79 3.49 -25.80 -7.52
CA HIS A 79 4.75 -25.08 -7.71
C HIS A 79 5.10 -24.11 -6.58
N ARG A 80 4.11 -23.65 -5.82
CA ARG A 80 4.27 -22.58 -4.82
C ARG A 80 4.03 -23.03 -3.38
N TYR A 81 3.18 -24.04 -3.16
CA TYR A 81 2.89 -24.57 -1.82
C TYR A 81 3.84 -25.74 -1.55
N THR A 82 5.09 -25.41 -1.24
CA THR A 82 6.18 -26.37 -1.04
C THR A 82 6.73 -26.26 0.37
N THR A 83 7.32 -27.34 0.89
CA THR A 83 7.85 -27.34 2.26
C THR A 83 8.97 -26.33 2.49
N GLU A 84 9.66 -25.88 1.44
CA GLU A 84 10.71 -24.86 1.55
C GLU A 84 10.18 -23.42 1.38
N SER A 85 8.90 -23.25 1.01
CA SER A 85 8.25 -21.94 0.85
C SER A 85 7.10 -21.71 1.84
N MET A 86 6.85 -22.66 2.75
CA MET A 86 5.83 -22.56 3.78
C MET A 86 6.47 -22.61 5.16
N PHE A 87 5.90 -21.85 6.09
CA PHE A 87 6.26 -21.86 7.50
C PHE A 87 4.99 -21.78 8.34
N VAL A 88 5.10 -22.14 9.61
CA VAL A 88 3.99 -22.09 10.57
C VAL A 88 4.41 -21.21 11.72
N ILE A 89 3.56 -20.25 12.08
CA ILE A 89 3.71 -19.44 13.28
C ILE A 89 2.80 -20.02 14.35
N LEU A 90 3.39 -20.41 15.49
CA LEU A 90 2.65 -20.86 16.67
C LEU A 90 3.00 -19.93 17.83
N ILE A 91 2.02 -19.17 18.31
CA ILE A 91 2.14 -18.30 19.49
C ILE A 91 1.50 -19.02 20.67
N GLY A 92 2.26 -19.22 21.76
CA GLY A 92 1.76 -19.80 23.00
C GLY A 92 2.51 -21.07 23.46
N PRO A 93 2.54 -22.16 22.67
CA PRO A 93 3.19 -23.42 23.07
C PRO A 93 4.69 -23.28 23.30
N LYS A 94 5.26 -24.20 24.09
CA LYS A 94 6.73 -24.29 24.19
C LYS A 94 7.31 -24.77 22.86
N ASN A 95 8.55 -24.36 22.57
CA ASN A 95 9.19 -24.66 21.28
C ASN A 95 9.24 -26.17 20.96
N ASN A 96 9.51 -27.03 21.93
CA ASN A 96 9.52 -28.49 21.72
C ASN A 96 8.12 -29.03 21.37
N GLU A 97 7.08 -28.59 22.08
CA GLU A 97 5.68 -28.97 21.82
C GLU A 97 5.25 -28.49 20.42
N ALA A 98 5.61 -27.26 20.05
CA ALA A 98 5.35 -26.70 18.73
C ALA A 98 6.01 -27.53 17.62
N VAL A 99 7.29 -27.89 17.77
CA VAL A 99 8.03 -28.71 16.80
C VAL A 99 7.41 -30.11 16.67
N GLU A 100 7.02 -30.73 17.77
CA GLU A 100 6.35 -32.03 17.76
C GLU A 100 5.01 -31.96 17.02
N LYS A 101 4.19 -30.93 17.27
CA LYS A 101 2.92 -30.74 16.56
C LYS A 101 3.11 -30.46 15.07
N VAL A 102 4.07 -29.62 14.70
CA VAL A 102 4.36 -29.38 13.27
C VAL A 102 4.81 -30.67 12.60
N ARG A 103 5.63 -31.49 13.26
CA ARG A 103 6.06 -32.79 12.73
C ARG A 103 4.91 -33.78 12.61
N GLU A 104 4.00 -33.84 13.60
CA GLU A 104 2.82 -34.70 13.59
C GLU A 104 1.91 -34.42 12.39
N TYR A 105 1.64 -33.15 12.07
CA TYR A 105 0.71 -32.78 11.00
C TYR A 105 1.35 -32.61 9.63
N PHE A 106 2.61 -32.17 9.57
CA PHE A 106 3.26 -31.76 8.32
C PHE A 106 4.57 -32.50 8.02
N GLY A 107 5.00 -33.43 8.89
CA GLY A 107 6.28 -34.14 8.75
C GLY A 107 6.37 -35.04 7.52
N ASP A 108 5.24 -35.54 7.04
CA ASP A 108 5.15 -36.42 5.87
C ASP A 108 5.01 -35.65 4.54
N LEU A 109 5.02 -34.30 4.58
CA LEU A 109 5.00 -33.51 3.36
C LEU A 109 6.30 -33.71 2.56
N PRO A 110 6.21 -33.91 1.24
CA PRO A 110 7.39 -34.15 0.41
C PRO A 110 8.27 -32.90 0.38
N LYS A 111 9.57 -33.09 0.62
CA LYS A 111 10.56 -32.02 0.48
C LYS A 111 10.59 -31.51 -0.95
N ARG A 112 10.31 -30.23 -1.13
CA ARG A 112 10.31 -29.59 -2.45
C ARG A 112 10.64 -28.12 -2.34
N SER A 113 11.40 -27.64 -3.31
CA SER A 113 11.68 -26.21 -3.52
C SER A 113 10.60 -25.56 -4.38
N PRO A 114 10.24 -24.30 -4.12
CA PRO A 114 9.35 -23.57 -5.00
C PRO A 114 10.01 -23.32 -6.37
N VAL A 115 9.21 -23.20 -7.42
CA VAL A 115 9.73 -22.74 -8.72
C VAL A 115 10.24 -21.30 -8.56
N PRO A 116 11.46 -20.97 -9.01
CA PRO A 116 11.99 -19.61 -8.95
C PRO A 116 11.05 -18.58 -9.57
N LEU A 117 11.06 -17.36 -9.05
CA LEU A 117 10.36 -16.24 -9.68
C LEU A 117 11.14 -15.85 -10.93
N ASP A 118 10.43 -15.74 -12.05
CA ASP A 118 10.97 -15.23 -13.31
C ASP A 118 10.81 -13.71 -13.32
N TYR A 119 11.70 -13.04 -12.58
CA TYR A 119 11.75 -11.60 -12.42
C TYR A 119 13.19 -11.17 -12.15
N ASP A 120 13.68 -10.21 -12.94
CA ASP A 120 15.10 -9.82 -12.95
C ASP A 120 15.47 -8.74 -11.93
N HIS A 121 14.50 -8.28 -11.13
CA HIS A 121 14.68 -7.24 -10.12
C HIS A 121 15.15 -5.87 -10.67
N SER A 122 15.06 -5.66 -11.98
CA SER A 122 15.50 -4.41 -12.63
C SER A 122 14.66 -3.19 -12.26
N ASP A 123 13.46 -3.41 -11.70
CA ASP A 123 12.46 -2.39 -11.41
C ASP A 123 12.06 -2.38 -9.92
N ASP A 124 12.93 -2.91 -9.04
CA ASP A 124 12.72 -2.89 -7.58
C ASP A 124 12.83 -1.49 -6.99
N PHE A 125 13.67 -0.64 -7.61
CA PHE A 125 13.87 0.75 -7.24
C PHE A 125 13.91 1.61 -8.51
N PRO A 126 12.75 1.89 -9.13
CA PRO A 126 12.69 2.56 -10.42
C PRO A 126 13.22 4.00 -10.33
N VAL A 127 14.03 4.40 -11.30
CA VAL A 127 14.40 5.81 -11.49
C VAL A 127 13.33 6.47 -12.35
N LEU A 128 12.64 7.45 -11.78
CA LEU A 128 11.67 8.25 -12.52
C LEU A 128 12.40 9.26 -13.41
N ASP A 129 11.87 9.48 -14.60
CA ASP A 129 12.34 10.42 -15.63
C ASP A 129 11.61 11.78 -15.56
N GLY A 130 10.63 11.90 -14.68
CA GLY A 130 9.84 13.11 -14.42
C GLY A 130 8.63 12.79 -13.56
N ILE A 131 7.71 13.74 -13.44
CA ILE A 131 6.41 13.53 -12.80
C ILE A 131 5.56 12.60 -13.69
N ARG A 132 5.14 11.46 -13.15
CA ARG A 132 4.17 10.57 -13.79
C ARG A 132 2.79 10.90 -13.24
N SER A 133 2.00 11.67 -13.99
CA SER A 133 0.65 12.05 -13.60
C SER A 133 -0.40 11.17 -14.27
N PHE A 134 -1.37 10.69 -13.48
CA PHE A 134 -2.54 10.00 -13.98
C PHE A 134 -3.81 10.54 -13.33
N GLU A 135 -4.82 10.81 -14.16
CA GLU A 135 -6.13 11.26 -13.72
C GLU A 135 -7.22 10.30 -14.21
N LEU A 136 -8.14 9.96 -13.32
CA LEU A 136 -9.32 9.17 -13.63
C LEU A 136 -10.56 9.93 -13.20
N VAL A 137 -11.49 10.16 -14.13
CA VAL A 137 -12.84 10.65 -13.79
C VAL A 137 -13.71 9.46 -13.40
N ARG A 138 -14.31 9.52 -12.22
CA ARG A 138 -15.14 8.45 -11.67
C ARG A 138 -16.54 8.95 -11.29
N PRO A 139 -17.62 8.38 -11.85
CA PRO A 139 -18.97 8.69 -11.40
C PRO A 139 -19.24 8.08 -10.02
N GLY A 140 -20.12 8.72 -9.25
CA GLY A 140 -20.62 8.21 -7.97
C GLY A 140 -19.71 8.46 -6.76
N ILE A 141 -18.65 9.26 -6.90
CA ILE A 141 -17.86 9.78 -5.78
C ILE A 141 -18.08 11.30 -5.66
N ARG A 142 -17.75 11.87 -4.49
CA ARG A 142 -17.94 13.29 -4.17
C ARG A 142 -16.65 14.01 -3.80
N GLN A 143 -15.58 13.27 -3.51
CA GLN A 143 -14.27 13.80 -3.24
C GLN A 143 -13.30 13.40 -4.35
N SER A 144 -12.34 14.26 -4.63
CA SER A 144 -11.14 13.91 -5.37
C SER A 144 -10.21 13.15 -4.42
N HIS A 145 -9.81 11.95 -4.79
CA HIS A 145 -8.84 11.14 -4.05
C HIS A 145 -7.48 11.28 -4.73
N VAL A 146 -6.49 11.70 -3.95
CA VAL A 146 -5.18 12.11 -4.44
C VAL A 146 -4.11 11.26 -3.77
N ALA A 147 -3.12 10.85 -4.54
CA ALA A 147 -1.90 10.24 -4.03
C ALA A 147 -0.64 10.80 -4.68
N ILE A 148 0.40 10.89 -3.85
CA ILE A 148 1.77 11.23 -4.22
C ILE A 148 2.65 10.11 -3.73
N ALA A 149 3.51 9.57 -4.60
CA ALA A 149 4.38 8.46 -4.23
C ALA A 149 5.79 8.57 -4.81
N PHE A 150 6.74 8.02 -4.05
CA PHE A 150 8.16 7.96 -4.37
C PHE A 150 8.64 6.51 -4.30
N PRO A 151 9.48 6.05 -5.24
CA PRO A 151 10.18 4.80 -5.06
C PRO A 151 11.18 4.91 -3.91
N THR A 152 11.34 3.86 -3.13
CA THR A 152 12.29 3.80 -2.00
C THR A 152 13.02 2.46 -1.95
N VAL A 153 13.90 2.30 -0.96
CA VAL A 153 14.58 1.02 -0.73
C VAL A 153 13.61 -0.09 -0.30
N GLY A 154 13.76 -1.27 -0.90
CA GLY A 154 13.06 -2.48 -0.48
C GLY A 154 13.59 -3.07 0.84
N TYR A 155 12.86 -4.05 1.37
CA TYR A 155 13.10 -4.66 2.68
C TYR A 155 14.43 -5.45 2.75
N THR A 156 14.82 -6.11 1.66
CA THR A 156 15.96 -7.06 1.61
C THR A 156 17.32 -6.42 1.48
N SER A 157 17.43 -5.08 1.51
CA SER A 157 18.71 -4.41 1.36
C SER A 157 19.72 -4.94 2.39
N LYS A 158 20.86 -5.45 1.91
CA LYS A 158 21.95 -5.93 2.78
C LYS A 158 22.83 -4.81 3.31
N ASP A 159 22.74 -3.64 2.68
CA ASP A 159 23.47 -2.45 3.02
C ASP A 159 22.98 -1.88 4.37
N PRO A 160 23.85 -1.80 5.40
CA PRO A 160 23.49 -1.26 6.71
C PRO A 160 22.94 0.17 6.67
N GLU A 161 23.44 1.00 5.75
CA GLU A 161 22.98 2.38 5.57
C GLU A 161 21.53 2.39 5.06
N LYS A 162 21.27 1.63 3.99
CA LYS A 162 19.89 1.50 3.45
C LYS A 162 18.91 0.89 4.45
N LYS A 163 19.35 0.01 5.35
CA LYS A 163 18.50 -0.51 6.43
C LYS A 163 18.13 0.57 7.45
N LEU A 164 19.05 1.50 7.73
CA LEU A 164 18.76 2.66 8.55
C LEU A 164 17.84 3.63 7.81
N HIS A 165 18.08 3.87 6.51
CA HIS A 165 17.22 4.72 5.67
C HIS A 165 15.79 4.19 5.64
N ALA A 166 15.60 2.87 5.58
CA ALA A 166 14.28 2.26 5.57
C ALA A 166 13.46 2.57 6.84
N ILE A 167 14.09 2.63 8.01
CA ILE A 167 13.42 3.00 9.28
C ILE A 167 13.30 4.52 9.41
N ALA A 168 14.29 5.26 8.95
CA ALA A 168 14.23 6.72 8.90
C ALA A 168 13.11 7.21 7.97
N LEU A 169 12.82 6.49 6.88
CA LEU A 169 11.67 6.76 6.01
C LEU A 169 10.34 6.64 6.77
N ASP A 170 10.18 5.67 7.68
CA ASP A 170 8.95 5.55 8.49
C ASP A 170 8.71 6.77 9.36
N VAL A 171 9.78 7.23 10.03
CA VAL A 171 9.75 8.46 10.83
C VAL A 171 9.47 9.67 9.94
N LEU A 172 10.17 9.80 8.82
CA LEU A 172 10.03 10.91 7.88
C LEU A 172 8.62 10.99 7.29
N THR A 173 8.01 9.87 6.90
CA THR A 173 6.64 9.84 6.37
C THR A 173 5.61 10.20 7.44
N ALA A 174 5.81 9.80 8.70
CA ALA A 174 4.93 10.20 9.80
C ALA A 174 5.00 11.71 10.11
N ILE A 175 6.18 12.33 9.95
CA ILE A 175 6.34 13.79 10.04
C ILE A 175 5.66 14.45 8.84
N TRP A 176 5.87 13.92 7.63
CA TRP A 176 5.27 14.44 6.40
C TRP A 176 3.74 14.42 6.48
N GLU A 177 3.13 13.34 6.99
CA GLU A 177 1.70 13.24 7.24
C GLU A 177 1.19 14.37 8.13
N SER A 178 1.81 14.58 9.30
CA SER A 178 1.42 15.63 10.23
C SER A 178 1.57 17.03 9.65
N ARG A 179 2.58 17.27 8.81
CA ARG A 179 2.75 18.55 8.11
C ARG A 179 1.72 18.77 7.00
N ILE A 180 1.35 17.72 6.26
CA ILE A 180 0.24 17.77 5.31
C ILE A 180 -1.06 18.06 6.06
N GLU A 181 -1.31 17.36 7.16
CA GLU A 181 -2.53 17.51 7.96
C GLU A 181 -2.65 18.95 8.46
N LEU A 182 -1.60 19.50 9.07
CA LEU A 182 -1.62 20.87 9.56
C LEU A 182 -2.00 21.86 8.45
N ARG A 183 -1.36 21.77 7.27
CA ARG A 183 -1.59 22.71 6.17
C ARG A 183 -2.92 22.53 5.45
N LEU A 184 -3.34 21.30 5.22
CA LEU A 184 -4.52 20.99 4.39
C LEU A 184 -5.81 20.88 5.21
N ARG A 185 -5.72 20.58 6.51
CA ARG A 185 -6.87 20.41 7.40
C ARG A 185 -6.96 21.53 8.42
N GLU A 186 -5.96 21.64 9.29
CA GLU A 186 -6.05 22.53 10.47
C GLU A 186 -6.00 24.01 10.10
N GLU A 187 -5.21 24.38 9.10
CA GLU A 187 -5.12 25.75 8.57
C GLU A 187 -6.22 26.08 7.53
N ASN A 188 -7.03 25.09 7.11
CA ASN A 188 -8.05 25.32 6.10
C ASN A 188 -9.29 26.02 6.68
N THR A 189 -9.64 27.17 6.11
CA THR A 189 -10.83 27.95 6.47
C THR A 189 -11.92 27.90 5.40
N ARG A 190 -11.69 27.21 4.28
CA ARG A 190 -12.62 27.13 3.15
C ARG A 190 -13.54 25.93 3.30
N PHE A 191 -14.85 26.16 3.32
CA PHE A 191 -15.87 25.11 3.44
C PHE A 191 -15.81 24.08 2.30
N ASN A 192 -15.66 24.53 1.06
CA ASN A 192 -15.58 23.67 -0.13
C ASN A 192 -14.14 23.32 -0.50
N ALA A 193 -13.26 23.15 0.49
CA ALA A 193 -11.88 22.72 0.30
C ALA A 193 -11.36 22.10 1.61
N GLY A 194 -10.08 21.73 1.63
CA GLY A 194 -9.48 21.04 2.77
C GLY A 194 -9.55 19.53 2.65
N ILE A 195 -8.98 18.85 3.63
CA ILE A 195 -9.02 17.39 3.76
C ILE A 195 -9.53 17.01 5.14
N TYR A 196 -10.04 15.78 5.29
CA TYR A 196 -10.39 15.25 6.61
C TYR A 196 -9.16 14.70 7.36
N HIS A 197 -8.34 13.90 6.68
CA HIS A 197 -7.11 13.32 7.21
C HIS A 197 -6.23 12.86 6.03
N PRO A 198 -4.91 13.11 6.03
CA PRO A 198 -3.99 12.48 5.11
C PRO A 198 -3.52 11.13 5.67
N ASP A 199 -3.30 10.14 4.83
CA ASP A 199 -2.70 8.87 5.23
C ASP A 199 -1.35 8.74 4.53
N SER A 200 -0.25 8.63 5.29
CA SER A 200 1.09 8.46 4.72
C SER A 200 1.81 7.27 5.32
N TRP A 201 2.39 6.44 4.46
CA TRP A 201 3.08 5.23 4.91
C TRP A 201 4.21 4.84 3.97
N THR A 202 5.04 3.91 4.44
CA THR A 202 6.02 3.23 3.60
C THR A 202 5.58 1.79 3.38
N SER A 203 5.61 1.33 2.13
CA SER A 203 5.39 -0.08 1.76
C SER A 203 6.70 -0.66 1.26
N ARG A 204 7.17 -1.76 1.85
CA ARG A 204 8.46 -2.36 1.52
C ARG A 204 8.35 -3.87 1.46
N THR A 205 8.81 -4.44 0.36
CA THR A 205 8.92 -5.88 0.18
C THR A 205 10.31 -6.25 -0.31
N PHE A 206 10.55 -7.55 -0.54
CA PHE A 206 11.77 -8.02 -1.21
C PHE A 206 11.85 -7.64 -2.70
N THR A 207 10.77 -7.10 -3.27
CA THR A 207 10.71 -6.69 -4.69
C THR A 207 10.50 -5.20 -4.88
N HIS A 208 10.18 -4.42 -3.84
CA HIS A 208 9.99 -2.98 -4.03
C HIS A 208 10.05 -2.21 -2.71
N GLY A 209 10.25 -0.89 -2.81
CA GLY A 209 9.97 0.07 -1.76
C GLY A 209 9.20 1.28 -2.30
N MET A 210 8.28 1.81 -1.51
CA MET A 210 7.52 3.02 -1.80
C MET A 210 7.29 3.82 -0.52
N ALA A 211 7.33 5.14 -0.63
CA ALA A 211 6.74 6.06 0.33
C ALA A 211 5.58 6.79 -0.36
N MET A 212 4.44 6.90 0.30
CA MET A 212 3.22 7.46 -0.28
C MET A 212 2.48 8.31 0.74
N ALA A 213 1.88 9.39 0.27
CA ALA A 213 0.84 10.13 0.99
C ALA A 213 -0.43 10.13 0.14
N GLN A 214 -1.57 9.98 0.81
CA GLN A 214 -2.90 9.98 0.21
C GLN A 214 -3.81 10.90 0.99
N PHE A 215 -4.70 11.61 0.30
CA PHE A 215 -5.76 12.39 0.94
C PHE A 215 -6.95 12.56 0.00
N SER A 216 -8.09 12.97 0.57
CA SER A 216 -9.34 13.18 -0.16
C SER A 216 -9.88 14.58 0.11
N THR A 217 -10.37 15.26 -0.92
CA THR A 217 -10.89 16.63 -0.80
C THR A 217 -12.16 16.85 -1.63
N VAL A 218 -13.07 17.70 -1.13
CA VAL A 218 -14.21 18.22 -1.92
C VAL A 218 -13.81 19.42 -2.80
N GLY A 219 -12.56 19.88 -2.71
CA GLY A 219 -12.05 21.00 -3.48
C GLY A 219 -12.08 20.75 -4.99
N ASP A 220 -12.16 21.86 -5.74
CA ASP A 220 -12.10 21.84 -7.20
C ASP A 220 -10.71 21.43 -7.73
N ASP A 221 -10.60 21.21 -9.05
CA ASP A 221 -9.34 20.81 -9.69
C ASP A 221 -8.18 21.77 -9.36
N LYS A 222 -8.46 23.07 -9.16
CA LYS A 222 -7.44 24.06 -8.76
C LYS A 222 -6.95 23.82 -7.33
N TYR A 223 -7.87 23.54 -6.40
CA TYR A 223 -7.50 23.20 -5.04
C TYR A 223 -6.73 21.87 -4.99
N VAL A 224 -7.13 20.87 -5.78
CA VAL A 224 -6.41 19.58 -5.87
C VAL A 224 -4.95 19.79 -6.29
N GLU A 225 -4.70 20.54 -7.36
CA GLU A 225 -3.32 20.86 -7.77
C GLU A 225 -2.56 21.61 -6.69
N ARG A 226 -3.21 22.60 -6.05
CA ARG A 226 -2.57 23.33 -4.95
C ARG A 226 -2.28 22.43 -3.73
N ALA A 227 -3.15 21.49 -3.41
CA ALA A 227 -2.95 20.54 -2.33
C ALA A 227 -1.75 19.62 -2.60
N VAL A 228 -1.58 19.17 -3.85
CA VAL A 228 -0.40 18.41 -4.28
C VAL A 228 0.86 19.25 -4.16
N GLU A 229 0.84 20.49 -4.64
CA GLU A 229 1.97 21.42 -4.50
C GLU A 229 2.33 21.62 -3.03
N MET A 230 1.35 21.82 -2.14
CA MET A 230 1.61 21.99 -0.70
C MET A 230 2.23 20.75 -0.07
N ALA A 231 1.77 19.54 -0.43
CA ALA A 231 2.38 18.31 0.06
C ALA A 231 3.82 18.12 -0.46
N VAL A 232 4.09 18.49 -1.72
CA VAL A 232 5.42 18.49 -2.34
C VAL A 232 6.35 19.55 -1.72
N GLU A 233 5.83 20.73 -1.41
CA GLU A 233 6.57 21.79 -0.70
C GLU A 233 7.03 21.30 0.69
N GLU A 234 6.20 20.51 1.39
CA GLU A 234 6.62 19.90 2.67
C GLU A 234 7.75 18.89 2.49
N CYS A 235 7.75 18.10 1.41
CA CYS A 235 8.91 17.25 1.07
C CYS A 235 10.19 18.07 0.89
N GLU A 236 10.13 19.21 0.18
CA GLU A 236 11.28 20.09 -0.02
C GLU A 236 11.80 20.70 1.28
N LYS A 237 10.88 21.16 2.15
CA LYS A 237 11.26 21.70 3.46
C LYS A 237 11.97 20.66 4.31
N LEU A 238 11.47 19.42 4.33
CA LEU A 238 12.06 18.32 5.11
C LEU A 238 13.51 18.00 4.73
N LYS A 239 13.97 18.34 3.53
CA LYS A 239 15.38 18.17 3.11
C LYS A 239 16.33 19.12 3.83
N THR A 240 15.85 20.31 4.20
CA THR A 240 16.69 21.41 4.69
C THR A 240 16.28 21.91 6.08
N ASP A 241 15.28 21.29 6.72
CA ASP A 241 14.77 21.71 8.02
C ASP A 241 15.77 21.43 9.15
N GLU A 242 16.32 22.50 9.71
CA GLU A 242 17.22 22.47 10.88
C GLU A 242 16.56 23.10 12.12
N SER A 243 15.24 23.29 12.11
CA SER A 243 14.51 23.89 13.22
C SER A 243 14.50 22.99 14.46
N ALA A 244 14.33 23.60 15.63
CA ALA A 244 14.09 22.87 16.87
C ALA A 244 12.81 22.02 16.78
N ILE A 245 11.77 22.54 16.12
CA ILE A 245 10.50 21.84 15.90
C ILE A 245 10.72 20.54 15.14
N PHE A 246 11.53 20.52 14.08
CA PHE A 246 11.83 19.28 13.36
C PHE A 246 12.58 18.24 14.21
N SER A 247 13.39 18.71 15.16
CA SER A 247 14.08 17.81 16.10
C SER A 247 13.09 17.21 17.12
N GLU A 248 12.12 18.00 17.58
CA GLU A 248 11.02 17.54 18.43
C GLU A 248 10.12 16.54 17.68
N ASP A 249 9.70 16.88 16.46
CA ASP A 249 8.95 15.99 15.56
C ASP A 249 9.64 14.62 15.38
N CYS A 250 10.97 14.62 15.20
CA CYS A 250 11.76 13.40 15.08
C CYS A 250 11.65 12.51 16.31
N GLU A 251 11.84 13.07 17.51
CA GLU A 251 11.74 12.28 18.75
C GLU A 251 10.31 11.84 19.05
N ASP A 252 9.32 12.70 18.79
CA ASP A 252 7.90 12.39 18.99
C ASP A 252 7.45 11.24 18.08
N LYS A 253 7.80 11.28 16.78
CA LYS A 253 7.43 10.21 15.84
C LYS A 253 8.22 8.92 16.08
N LYS A 254 9.46 9.00 16.54
CA LYS A 254 10.19 7.80 17.02
C LYS A 254 9.50 7.17 18.23
N ALA A 255 9.08 7.98 19.21
CA ALA A 255 8.38 7.48 20.39
C ALA A 255 7.05 6.83 20.02
N TYR A 256 6.26 7.46 19.14
CA TYR A 256 5.02 6.91 18.60
C TYR A 256 5.22 5.55 17.91
N LEU A 257 6.20 5.46 17.01
CA LEU A 257 6.50 4.20 16.31
C LEU A 257 7.02 3.11 17.26
N ASN A 258 7.79 3.49 18.28
CA ASN A 258 8.25 2.55 19.30
C ASN A 258 7.10 1.99 20.14
N ASP A 259 6.19 2.85 20.61
CA ASP A 259 4.99 2.41 21.35
C ASP A 259 4.14 1.50 20.46
N SER A 260 3.85 1.89 19.22
CA SER A 260 3.11 1.06 18.26
C SER A 260 3.73 -0.35 18.10
N PHE A 261 5.05 -0.43 17.98
CA PHE A 261 5.76 -1.70 17.92
C PHE A 261 5.64 -2.52 19.21
N GLU A 262 5.79 -1.91 20.38
CA GLU A 262 5.63 -2.59 21.68
C GLU A 262 4.20 -3.07 21.91
N GLN A 263 3.20 -2.26 21.56
CA GLN A 263 1.79 -2.61 21.66
C GLN A 263 1.48 -3.83 20.77
N MET A 264 2.00 -3.87 19.54
CA MET A 264 1.90 -5.04 18.66
C MET A 264 2.45 -6.31 19.32
N LEU A 265 3.63 -6.23 19.94
CA LEU A 265 4.26 -7.38 20.60
C LEU A 265 3.44 -7.89 21.79
N LEU A 266 2.84 -6.98 22.56
CA LEU A 266 2.21 -7.31 23.84
C LEU A 266 0.73 -7.68 23.73
N TRP A 267 -0.03 -6.97 22.91
CA TRP A 267 -1.50 -6.99 22.99
C TRP A 267 -2.19 -7.54 21.74
N TYR A 268 -1.48 -7.62 20.61
CA TYR A 268 -2.09 -7.93 19.33
C TYR A 268 -1.45 -9.17 18.68
N PRO A 269 -1.70 -10.39 19.21
CA PRO A 269 -1.08 -11.62 18.70
C PRO A 269 -1.37 -11.85 17.21
N ARG A 270 -2.52 -11.41 16.72
CA ARG A 270 -2.83 -11.45 15.28
C ARG A 270 -1.92 -10.54 14.46
N VAL A 271 -1.74 -9.28 14.88
CA VAL A 271 -0.88 -8.31 14.19
C VAL A 271 0.58 -8.76 14.26
N LEU A 272 1.01 -9.31 15.40
CA LEU A 272 2.32 -9.93 15.54
C LEU A 272 2.53 -11.09 14.55
N CYS A 273 1.55 -11.98 14.39
CA CYS A 273 1.62 -13.02 13.36
C CYS A 273 1.77 -12.46 11.95
N GLU A 274 1.01 -11.40 11.61
CA GLU A 274 1.08 -10.74 10.32
C GLU A 274 2.46 -10.11 10.09
N ALA A 275 3.02 -9.43 11.10
CA ALA A 275 4.36 -8.82 11.01
C ALA A 275 5.50 -9.85 10.90
N ILE A 276 5.42 -10.98 11.62
CA ILE A 276 6.36 -12.11 11.48
C ILE A 276 6.24 -12.72 10.08
N THR A 277 5.02 -12.84 9.56
CA THR A 277 4.76 -13.34 8.21
C THR A 277 5.42 -12.44 7.18
N GLU A 278 5.20 -11.13 7.29
CA GLU A 278 5.77 -10.14 6.39
C GLU A 278 7.31 -10.15 6.43
N ALA A 279 7.91 -10.12 7.62
CA ALA A 279 9.37 -10.18 7.76
C ALA A 279 9.96 -11.45 7.13
N THR A 280 9.34 -12.60 7.39
CA THR A 280 9.79 -13.90 6.86
C THR A 280 9.68 -13.95 5.34
N CYS A 281 8.52 -13.57 4.79
CA CYS A 281 8.27 -13.54 3.34
C CYS A 281 9.17 -12.54 2.62
N ASN A 282 9.62 -11.48 3.30
CA ASN A 282 10.53 -10.49 2.77
C ASN A 282 12.01 -10.80 3.05
N GLY A 283 12.36 -12.06 3.35
CA GLY A 283 13.76 -12.50 3.39
C GLY A 283 14.46 -12.32 4.75
N ASP A 284 13.69 -12.13 5.83
CA ASP A 284 14.19 -12.18 7.21
C ASP A 284 13.60 -13.37 7.99
N PRO A 285 13.84 -14.63 7.55
CA PRO A 285 13.27 -15.81 8.20
C PRO A 285 13.83 -16.09 9.60
N LYS A 286 14.89 -15.39 10.00
CA LYS A 286 15.45 -15.43 11.36
C LYS A 286 15.01 -14.25 12.21
N LEU A 287 14.12 -13.41 11.68
CA LEU A 287 13.55 -12.23 12.32
C LEU A 287 14.59 -11.25 12.88
N LYS A 288 15.82 -11.24 12.34
CA LYS A 288 16.90 -10.39 12.84
C LYS A 288 16.61 -8.91 12.61
N GLY A 289 16.20 -8.59 11.39
CA GLY A 289 15.74 -7.24 11.03
C GLY A 289 14.54 -6.86 11.88
N PHE A 290 13.55 -7.73 11.98
CA PHE A 290 12.35 -7.50 12.79
C PHE A 290 12.67 -7.18 14.26
N VAL A 291 13.46 -8.01 14.96
CA VAL A 291 13.76 -7.80 16.39
C VAL A 291 14.73 -6.64 16.64
N ASP A 292 15.60 -6.31 15.68
CA ASP A 292 16.51 -5.16 15.78
C ASP A 292 15.83 -3.82 15.40
N TYR A 293 14.51 -3.81 15.17
CA TYR A 293 13.75 -2.61 14.78
C TYR A 293 14.01 -1.42 15.74
N GLN A 294 13.76 -1.59 17.04
CA GLN A 294 13.93 -0.52 18.04
C GLN A 294 15.36 0.00 18.09
N LYS A 295 16.37 -0.88 17.94
CA LYS A 295 17.79 -0.49 17.89
C LYS A 295 18.10 0.39 16.68
N ARG A 296 17.45 0.16 15.54
CA ARG A 296 17.61 1.00 14.35
C ARG A 296 16.83 2.30 14.48
N LEU A 297 15.62 2.25 15.02
CA LEU A 297 14.80 3.43 15.29
C LEU A 297 15.53 4.43 16.19
N ASN A 298 16.19 3.94 17.25
CA ASN A 298 16.98 4.79 18.17
C ASN A 298 18.20 5.46 17.51
N LYS A 299 18.65 4.98 16.34
CA LYS A 299 19.74 5.61 15.58
C LYS A 299 19.25 6.70 14.64
N VAL A 300 17.95 6.82 14.42
CA VAL A 300 17.39 7.87 13.57
C VAL A 300 17.60 9.22 14.26
N THR A 301 18.15 10.17 13.50
CA THR A 301 18.43 11.55 13.93
C THR A 301 17.90 12.52 12.88
N PRO A 302 17.67 13.80 13.22
CA PRO A 302 17.24 14.81 12.26
C PRO A 302 18.16 14.92 11.03
N LYS A 303 19.48 14.74 11.23
CA LYS A 303 20.44 14.71 10.12
C LYS A 303 20.17 13.57 9.15
N ILE A 304 19.95 12.35 9.66
CA ILE A 304 19.62 11.18 8.83
C ILE A 304 18.28 11.39 8.12
N LEU A 305 17.29 12.00 8.79
CA LEU A 305 16.01 12.31 8.15
C LEU A 305 16.17 13.24 6.95
N ARG A 306 17.04 14.27 7.04
CA ARG A 306 17.36 15.14 5.91
C ARG A 306 18.08 14.40 4.78
N GLU A 307 19.08 13.59 5.11
CA GLU A 307 19.81 12.76 4.12
C GLU A 307 18.83 11.82 3.36
N VAL A 308 17.88 11.22 4.08
CA VAL A 308 16.84 10.36 3.53
C VAL A 308 15.83 11.17 2.69
N ALA A 309 15.40 12.34 3.16
CA ALA A 309 14.53 13.22 2.40
C ALA A 309 15.19 13.64 1.06
N GLU A 310 16.46 14.03 1.09
CA GLU A 310 17.23 14.38 -0.12
C GLU A 310 17.34 13.20 -1.09
N GLN A 311 17.54 11.99 -0.57
CA GLN A 311 17.72 10.81 -1.40
C GLN A 311 16.41 10.31 -2.04
N TYR A 312 15.30 10.29 -1.31
CA TYR A 312 14.09 9.58 -1.72
C TYR A 312 12.93 10.50 -2.10
N PHE A 313 12.80 11.70 -1.50
CA PHE A 313 11.83 12.68 -1.97
C PHE A 313 12.41 13.42 -3.16
N THR A 314 12.31 12.81 -4.34
CA THR A 314 12.84 13.35 -5.60
C THR A 314 12.00 14.49 -6.19
N THR A 315 11.31 15.22 -5.32
CA THR A 315 10.59 16.46 -5.60
C THR A 315 11.55 17.60 -6.02
N PRO A 316 11.01 18.64 -6.69
CA PRO A 316 9.67 18.72 -7.26
C PRO A 316 9.53 17.93 -8.58
N ASP A 317 10.61 17.34 -9.09
CA ASP A 317 10.70 16.94 -10.50
C ASP A 317 10.26 15.50 -10.78
N ARG A 318 10.37 14.60 -9.80
CA ARG A 318 10.26 13.16 -10.03
C ARG A 318 9.42 12.51 -8.94
N PHE A 319 8.16 12.24 -9.24
CA PHE A 319 7.25 11.48 -8.38
C PHE A 319 6.05 10.96 -9.18
N VAL A 320 5.26 10.08 -8.59
CA VAL A 320 3.97 9.65 -9.16
C VAL A 320 2.85 10.47 -8.54
N LYS A 321 2.00 11.07 -9.38
CA LYS A 321 0.75 11.75 -8.99
C LYS A 321 -0.43 10.96 -9.53
N VAL A 322 -1.35 10.54 -8.67
CA VAL A 322 -2.61 9.92 -9.07
C VAL A 322 -3.77 10.74 -8.51
N VAL A 323 -4.75 11.04 -9.36
CA VAL A 323 -6.00 11.70 -8.96
C VAL A 323 -7.19 10.91 -9.50
N ILE A 324 -8.07 10.45 -8.61
CA ILE A 324 -9.42 9.99 -9.00
C ILE A 324 -10.40 11.11 -8.64
N LYS A 325 -10.97 11.75 -9.66
CA LYS A 325 -11.87 12.90 -9.50
C LYS A 325 -13.33 12.56 -9.75
N PRO A 326 -14.29 13.23 -9.08
CA PRO A 326 -15.70 13.02 -9.33
C PRO A 326 -16.07 13.41 -10.77
N LEU A 327 -17.02 12.68 -11.35
CA LEU A 327 -17.69 13.13 -12.57
C LEU A 327 -18.61 14.30 -12.22
N VAL A 328 -18.32 15.47 -12.79
CA VAL A 328 -19.20 16.64 -12.73
C VAL A 328 -19.70 16.95 -14.15
N VAL A 329 -21.02 16.95 -14.32
CA VAL A 329 -21.67 17.33 -15.58
C VAL A 329 -21.76 18.86 -15.63
N PRO A 330 -21.14 19.53 -16.62
CA PRO A 330 -21.20 20.99 -16.70
C PRO A 330 -22.63 21.50 -16.89
N GLN A 331 -23.00 22.61 -16.25
CA GLN A 331 -24.35 23.19 -16.34
C GLN A 331 -24.81 23.39 -17.78
N ARG A 332 -23.93 23.89 -18.67
CA ARG A 332 -24.22 24.04 -20.10
C ARG A 332 -24.68 22.75 -20.80
N ILE A 333 -24.24 21.58 -20.33
CA ILE A 333 -24.65 20.27 -20.87
C ILE A 333 -26.04 19.91 -20.36
N ILE A 334 -26.34 20.25 -19.11
CA ILE A 334 -27.67 20.07 -18.51
C ILE A 334 -28.69 20.99 -19.20
N ASP A 335 -28.33 22.24 -19.46
CA ASP A 335 -29.22 23.24 -20.04
C ASP A 335 -29.70 22.85 -21.45
N ILE A 336 -28.82 22.21 -22.25
CA ILE A 336 -29.13 21.75 -23.61
C ILE A 336 -29.69 20.32 -23.67
N ALA A 337 -29.73 19.60 -22.54
CA ALA A 337 -30.27 18.24 -22.50
C ALA A 337 -31.80 18.25 -22.69
N SER A 338 -32.39 17.16 -23.19
CA SER A 338 -33.84 17.03 -23.20
C SER A 338 -34.38 16.96 -21.77
N ASP A 339 -35.63 17.37 -21.57
CA ASP A 339 -36.27 17.33 -20.25
C ASP A 339 -36.33 15.91 -19.65
N GLU A 340 -36.34 14.88 -20.49
CA GLU A 340 -36.24 13.48 -20.09
C GLU A 340 -34.87 13.12 -19.47
N ILE A 341 -33.77 13.73 -19.95
CA ILE A 341 -32.40 13.39 -19.55
C ILE A 341 -31.91 14.27 -18.39
N LYS A 342 -32.39 15.52 -18.30
CA LYS A 342 -31.99 16.49 -17.26
C LYS A 342 -31.99 15.92 -15.83
N PRO A 343 -33.01 15.19 -15.36
CA PRO A 343 -33.00 14.63 -14.00
C PRO A 343 -31.83 13.70 -13.73
N TYR A 344 -31.44 12.88 -14.72
CA TYR A 344 -30.32 11.95 -14.59
C TYR A 344 -28.98 12.68 -14.53
N LEU A 345 -28.80 13.73 -15.34
CA LEU A 345 -27.57 14.54 -15.32
C LEU A 345 -27.45 15.34 -14.02
N LEU A 346 -28.55 15.89 -13.52
CA LEU A 346 -28.59 16.55 -12.22
C LEU A 346 -28.25 15.57 -11.09
N ALA A 347 -28.76 14.34 -11.14
CA ALA A 347 -28.45 13.31 -10.15
C ALA A 347 -26.96 12.93 -10.10
N VAL A 348 -26.23 13.04 -11.22
CA VAL A 348 -24.76 12.84 -11.22
C VAL A 348 -24.07 13.88 -10.34
N ASN A 349 -24.52 15.14 -10.39
CA ASN A 349 -23.96 16.25 -9.63
C ASN A 349 -24.53 16.35 -8.20
N HIS A 350 -25.71 15.78 -7.94
CA HIS A 350 -26.45 15.96 -6.70
C HIS A 350 -25.84 15.17 -5.54
N ASP A 351 -25.45 15.84 -4.45
CA ASP A 351 -25.20 15.17 -3.17
C ASP A 351 -26.54 14.99 -2.46
N PRO A 352 -27.03 13.76 -2.21
CA PRO A 352 -28.26 13.57 -1.44
C PRO A 352 -28.02 14.06 -0.01
N ASP A 353 -28.30 15.34 0.22
CA ASP A 353 -28.35 15.91 1.54
C ASP A 353 -29.59 15.33 2.24
N PHE A 354 -29.36 14.54 3.29
CA PHE A 354 -30.41 13.93 4.12
C PHE A 354 -30.86 14.86 5.25
N SER A 355 -30.51 16.15 5.21
CA SER A 355 -30.84 17.13 6.26
C SER A 355 -32.21 17.81 6.12
N GLU A 356 -33.03 17.41 5.15
CA GLU A 356 -34.44 17.84 5.02
C GLU A 356 -35.46 16.83 5.57
#